data_AF-A0A7S0SVW5-F1
#
_entry.id   AF-A0A7S0SVW5-F1
#
_cell.length_a   1.000
_cell.length_b   1.000
_cell.length_c   1.000
_cell.angle_alpha   90.00
_cell.angle_beta   90.00
_cell.angle_gamma   90.00
#
_symmetry.space_group_name_H-M   'P 1'
#
loop_
_entity.id
_entity.type
_entity.pdbx_description
1 polymer ?
#
loop_
_entity_poly.entity_id
_entity_poly.type
_entity_poly.pdbx_seq_one_letter_code
_entity_poly.pdbx_strand_id
1 'polypeptide(L)'
;TQETACRAMSNLTRTIEGNQTRAGTAGAVEAVAAAMRAHAGDACVQENACGALSYLTRFNEGNQTRAGTAGAVEAVAAAMRAHAGDACVQENACRAMSNLTRNNKGNRARAGNAGAVEAV
;
A
#
# COMPACT_ATOMS: atom_id res chain seq x y z
N THR A 1 6.16 -15.64 -11.60
CA THR A 1 5.42 -16.27 -12.71
C THR A 1 4.00 -15.70 -12.72
N GLN A 2 3.31 -15.62 -13.86
CA GLN A 2 1.93 -15.07 -13.91
C GLN A 2 0.97 -15.70 -12.89
N GLU A 3 1.20 -16.96 -12.51
CA GLU A 3 0.39 -17.67 -11.51
C GLU A 3 0.49 -17.05 -10.09
N THR A 4 1.65 -16.49 -9.73
CA THR A 4 1.84 -15.80 -8.44
C THR A 4 1.16 -14.42 -8.47
N ALA A 5 1.21 -13.72 -9.60
CA ALA A 5 0.51 -12.45 -9.81
C ALA A 5 -1.00 -12.63 -9.77
N CYS A 6 -1.55 -13.66 -10.44
CA CYS A 6 -2.98 -13.98 -10.38
C CYS A 6 -3.44 -14.35 -8.97
N ARG A 7 -2.66 -15.15 -8.23
CA ARG A 7 -2.99 -15.47 -6.82
C ARG A 7 -2.92 -14.25 -5.91
N ALA A 8 -1.94 -13.37 -6.11
CA ALA A 8 -1.81 -12.12 -5.37
C ALA A 8 -2.99 -11.18 -5.67
N MET A 9 -3.37 -11.05 -6.94
CA MET A 9 -4.50 -10.26 -7.39
C MET A 9 -5.82 -10.82 -6.86
N SER A 10 -6.07 -12.13 -6.97
CA SER A 10 -7.26 -12.78 -6.39
C SER A 10 -7.30 -12.66 -4.87
N ASN A 11 -6.15 -12.69 -4.19
CA ASN A 11 -6.11 -12.43 -2.76
C ASN A 11 -6.39 -10.97 -2.44
N LEU A 12 -5.84 -10.01 -3.20
CA LEU A 12 -6.10 -8.58 -3.03
C LEU A 12 -7.58 -8.24 -3.26
N THR A 13 -8.18 -8.69 -4.37
CA THR A 13 -9.61 -8.47 -4.67
C THR A 13 -10.52 -9.12 -3.64
N ARG A 14 -10.29 -10.39 -3.29
CA ARG A 14 -11.06 -11.09 -2.24
C ARG A 14 -10.93 -10.42 -0.87
N THR A 15 -9.77 -9.81 -0.59
CA THR A 15 -9.52 -9.06 0.65
C THR A 15 -10.21 -7.70 0.64
N ILE A 16 -10.46 -7.08 -0.51
CA ILE A 16 -11.23 -5.83 -0.61
C ILE A 16 -12.74 -6.11 -0.52
N GLU A 17 -13.22 -7.15 -1.20
CA GLU A 17 -14.65 -7.51 -1.23
C GLU A 17 -15.15 -8.10 0.10
N GLY A 18 -14.36 -8.95 0.77
CA GLY A 18 -14.77 -9.63 2.01
C GLY A 18 -14.73 -8.77 3.28
N ASN A 19 -14.14 -7.57 3.22
CA ASN A 19 -13.73 -6.81 4.41
C ASN A 19 -14.45 -5.48 4.63
N GLN A 20 -15.64 -5.30 4.05
CA GLN A 20 -16.44 -4.07 4.23
C GLN A 20 -16.95 -3.82 5.67
N THR A 21 -16.65 -4.68 6.66
CA THR A 21 -16.93 -4.46 8.08
C THR A 21 -15.72 -3.86 8.82
N ARG A 22 -15.92 -3.14 9.94
CA ARG A 22 -14.83 -2.54 10.76
C ARG A 22 -13.74 -3.54 11.20
N ALA A 23 -14.09 -4.82 11.33
CA ALA A 23 -13.17 -5.92 11.65
C ALA A 23 -12.49 -6.53 10.40
N GLY A 24 -13.02 -6.28 9.20
CA GLY A 24 -12.39 -6.67 7.94
C GLY A 24 -11.38 -5.63 7.45
N THR A 25 -11.72 -4.34 7.53
CA THR A 25 -10.80 -3.23 7.18
C THR A 25 -9.51 -3.28 7.97
N ALA A 26 -9.63 -3.82 9.19
CA ALA A 26 -8.53 -4.19 10.04
C ALA A 26 -7.51 -5.03 9.27
N GLY A 27 -7.77 -6.32 9.04
CA GLY A 27 -6.78 -7.24 8.44
C GLY A 27 -6.44 -6.96 6.98
N ALA A 28 -7.26 -6.17 6.29
CA ALA A 28 -7.00 -5.80 4.90
C ALA A 28 -5.70 -5.02 4.73
N VAL A 29 -5.39 -4.10 5.65
CA VAL A 29 -4.17 -3.28 5.58
C VAL A 29 -2.91 -4.12 5.74
N GLU A 30 -2.86 -5.02 6.73
CA GLU A 30 -1.72 -5.91 6.95
C GLU A 30 -1.54 -6.87 5.77
N ALA A 31 -2.63 -7.42 5.24
CA ALA A 31 -2.60 -8.33 4.09
C ALA A 31 -2.06 -7.64 2.83
N VAL A 32 -2.51 -6.41 2.54
CA VAL A 32 -2.00 -5.63 1.40
C VAL A 32 -0.51 -5.33 1.58
N ALA A 33 -0.09 -4.90 2.77
CA ALA A 33 1.32 -4.64 3.05
C ALA A 33 2.19 -5.90 2.90
N ALA A 34 1.69 -7.06 3.33
CA ALA A 34 2.36 -8.34 3.15
C ALA A 34 2.47 -8.74 1.66
N ALA A 35 1.39 -8.55 0.88
CA ALA A 35 1.38 -8.81 -0.56
C ALA A 35 2.40 -7.94 -1.30
N MET A 36 2.48 -6.64 -0.96
CA MET A 36 3.48 -5.74 -1.55
C MET A 36 4.92 -6.22 -1.31
N ARG A 37 5.22 -6.73 -0.11
CA ARG A 37 6.57 -7.27 0.17
C ARG A 37 6.84 -8.57 -0.56
N ALA A 38 5.88 -9.49 -0.55
CA ALA A 38 6.01 -10.79 -1.20
C ALA A 38 6.18 -10.67 -2.73
N HIS A 39 5.61 -9.62 -3.32
CA HIS A 39 5.59 -9.39 -4.76
C HIS A 39 6.22 -8.04 -5.15
N ALA A 40 7.31 -7.65 -4.48
CA ALA A 40 7.96 -6.35 -4.68
C ALA A 40 8.38 -6.09 -6.15
N GLY A 41 8.75 -7.13 -6.89
CA GLY A 41 9.16 -7.03 -8.29
C GLY A 41 8.02 -7.05 -9.33
N ASP A 42 6.76 -7.19 -8.91
CA ASP A 42 5.62 -7.26 -9.82
C ASP A 42 4.86 -5.93 -9.85
N ALA A 43 5.03 -5.18 -10.95
CA ALA A 43 4.44 -3.85 -11.11
C ALA A 43 2.90 -3.86 -10.97
N CYS A 44 2.23 -4.87 -11.54
CA CYS A 44 0.78 -4.97 -11.48
C CYS A 44 0.28 -5.22 -10.05
N VAL A 45 0.99 -6.06 -9.28
CA VAL A 45 0.66 -6.25 -7.86
C VAL A 45 0.92 -4.97 -7.06
N GLN A 46 2.03 -4.26 -7.32
CA GLN A 46 2.33 -3.00 -6.62
C GLN A 46 1.29 -1.91 -6.92
N GLU A 47 0.90 -1.75 -8.18
CA GLU A 47 -0.13 -0.80 -8.60
C GLU A 47 -1.45 -1.05 -7.86
N ASN A 48 -1.97 -2.29 -7.94
CA ASN A 48 -3.23 -2.66 -7.30
C ASN A 48 -3.17 -2.54 -5.77
N ALA A 49 -2.05 -2.96 -5.17
CA ALA A 49 -1.86 -2.85 -3.73
C ALA A 49 -1.79 -1.39 -3.25
N CYS A 50 -1.11 -0.51 -4.00
CA CYS A 50 -1.10 0.92 -3.71
C CYS A 50 -2.50 1.53 -3.84
N GLY A 51 -3.25 1.17 -4.89
CA GLY A 51 -4.65 1.57 -5.06
C GLY A 51 -5.53 1.13 -3.89
N ALA A 52 -5.39 -0.12 -3.45
CA ALA A 52 -6.13 -0.67 -2.30
C ALA A 52 -5.78 0.06 -1.00
N LEU A 53 -4.50 0.28 -0.71
CA LEU A 53 -4.06 1.05 0.47
C LEU A 53 -4.60 2.48 0.45
N SER A 54 -4.57 3.13 -0.71
CA SER A 54 -5.14 4.46 -0.89
C SER A 54 -6.62 4.49 -0.51
N TYR A 55 -7.41 3.50 -0.96
CA TYR A 55 -8.81 3.39 -0.62
C TYR A 55 -9.04 3.10 0.88
N LEU A 56 -8.32 2.12 1.44
CA LEU A 56 -8.49 1.69 2.84
C LEU A 56 -8.10 2.77 3.85
N THR A 57 -7.16 3.64 3.50
CA THR A 57 -6.63 4.69 4.40
C THR A 57 -7.31 6.05 4.19
N ARG A 58 -8.08 6.19 3.10
CA ARG A 58 -8.85 7.40 2.78
C ARG A 58 -9.87 7.67 3.88
N PHE A 59 -9.67 8.78 4.60
CA PHE A 59 -10.52 9.23 5.71
C PHE A 59 -10.67 8.23 6.87
N ASN A 60 -9.69 7.33 7.06
CA ASN A 60 -9.69 6.37 8.17
C ASN A 60 -8.35 6.40 8.92
N GLU A 61 -8.29 7.16 10.01
CA GLU A 61 -7.08 7.35 10.82
C GLU A 61 -6.64 6.07 11.55
N GLY A 62 -7.59 5.20 11.88
CA GLY A 62 -7.31 3.87 12.44
C GLY A 62 -6.53 3.02 11.43
N ASN A 63 -7.00 2.96 10.19
CA ASN A 63 -6.31 2.26 9.11
C ASN A 63 -4.98 2.91 8.74
N GLN A 64 -4.87 4.24 8.80
CA GLN A 64 -3.59 4.93 8.61
C GLN A 64 -2.56 4.49 9.67
N THR A 65 -2.94 4.52 10.94
CA THR A 65 -2.08 4.10 12.05
C THR A 65 -1.64 2.65 11.87
N ARG A 66 -2.58 1.78 11.52
CA ARG A 66 -2.31 0.37 11.25
C ARG A 66 -1.42 0.15 10.05
N ALA A 67 -1.60 0.92 8.98
CA ALA A 67 -0.75 0.84 7.81
C ALA A 67 0.69 1.21 8.16
N GLY A 68 0.87 2.21 9.03
CA GLY A 68 2.15 2.48 9.66
C GLY A 68 2.70 1.27 10.40
N THR A 69 1.98 0.74 11.39
CA THR A 69 2.46 -0.41 12.19
C THR A 69 2.73 -1.66 11.35
N ALA A 70 1.92 -1.88 10.31
CA ALA A 70 2.04 -2.98 9.38
C ALA A 70 3.20 -2.81 8.39
N GLY A 71 3.88 -1.66 8.37
CA GLY A 71 5.00 -1.32 7.50
C GLY A 71 4.63 -1.03 6.04
N ALA A 72 3.38 -0.59 5.80
CA ALA A 72 2.87 -0.28 4.47
C ALA A 72 3.52 0.99 3.89
N VAL A 73 3.92 1.95 4.74
CA VAL A 73 4.59 3.17 4.31
C VAL A 73 5.92 2.84 3.62
N GLU A 74 6.70 1.97 4.25
CA GLU A 74 7.99 1.50 3.76
C GLU A 74 7.82 0.63 2.50
N ALA A 75 6.75 -0.17 2.43
CA ALA A 75 6.41 -0.96 1.26
C ALA A 75 6.03 -0.09 0.05
N VAL A 76 5.23 0.96 0.24
CA VAL A 76 4.87 1.93 -0.81
C VAL A 76 6.12 2.67 -1.30
N ALA A 77 6.99 3.13 -0.39
CA ALA A 77 8.24 3.78 -0.77
C ALA A 77 9.21 2.84 -1.52
N ALA A 78 9.21 1.55 -1.18
CA ALA A 78 9.97 0.55 -1.92
C ALA A 78 9.39 0.29 -3.31
N ALA A 79 8.06 0.25 -3.45
CA ALA A 79 7.37 0.10 -4.73
C ALA A 79 7.68 1.26 -5.68
N MET A 80 7.64 2.51 -5.17
CA MET A 80 8.01 3.70 -5.95
C MET A 80 9.44 3.62 -6.50
N ARG A 81 10.39 3.12 -5.69
CA ARG A 81 11.78 2.95 -6.13
C ARG A 81 11.97 1.81 -7.11
N ALA A 82 11.35 0.66 -6.85
CA ALA A 82 11.47 -0.53 -7.69
C ALA A 82 10.83 -0.35 -9.07
N HIS A 83 9.77 0.46 -9.15
CA HIS A 83 9.00 0.69 -10.38
C HIS A 83 8.98 2.18 -10.76
N ALA A 84 10.14 2.85 -10.66
CA ALA A 84 10.28 4.28 -10.96
C ALA A 84 9.83 4.66 -12.38
N GLY A 85 9.95 3.74 -13.34
CA GLY A 85 9.52 3.94 -14.72
C GLY A 85 8.05 3.60 -15.01
N ASP A 86 7.30 3.06 -14.04
CA ASP A 86 5.89 2.69 -14.22
C ASP A 86 4.98 3.81 -13.67
N ALA A 87 4.40 4.58 -14.59
CA ALA A 87 3.55 5.72 -14.25
C ALA A 87 2.33 5.32 -13.41
N CYS A 88 1.74 4.15 -13.66
CA CYS A 88 0.55 3.68 -12.94
C CYS A 88 0.90 3.31 -11.49
N VAL A 89 2.05 2.65 -11.28
CA VAL A 89 2.56 2.39 -9.94
C VAL A 89 2.87 3.70 -9.22
N GLN A 90 3.54 4.65 -9.87
CA GLN A 90 3.86 5.95 -9.25
C GLN A 90 2.62 6.73 -8.84
N GLU A 91 1.62 6.84 -9.71
CA GLU A 91 0.39 7.58 -9.41
C GLU A 91 -0.33 7.00 -8.19
N ASN A 92 -0.55 5.68 -8.19
CA ASN A 92 -1.23 5.00 -7.10
C ASN A 92 -0.42 5.03 -5.80
N ALA A 93 0.90 4.88 -5.89
CA ALA A 93 1.79 4.95 -4.74
C ALA A 93 1.82 6.35 -4.11
N CYS A 94 1.93 7.40 -4.92
CA CYS A 94 1.85 8.80 -4.46
C CYS A 94 0.53 9.09 -3.76
N ARG A 95 -0.58 8.61 -4.33
CA ARG A 95 -1.91 8.76 -3.72
C ARG A 95 -2.03 8.01 -2.40
N ALA A 96 -1.52 6.78 -2.33
CA ALA A 96 -1.47 6.00 -1.10
C ALA A 96 -0.62 6.69 -0.03
N MET A 97 0.58 7.16 -0.38
CA MET A 97 1.50 7.87 0.52
C MET A 97 0.88 9.17 1.05
N SER A 98 0.18 9.92 0.20
CA SER A 98 -0.54 11.13 0.60
C SER A 98 -1.63 10.83 1.63
N ASN A 99 -2.43 9.79 1.40
CA ASN A 99 -3.49 9.40 2.34
C ASN A 99 -2.92 8.85 3.66
N LEU A 100 -1.83 8.09 3.60
CA LEU A 100 -1.15 7.53 4.76
C LEU A 100 -0.58 8.62 5.68
N THR A 101 -0.12 9.74 5.12
CA THR A 101 0.60 10.79 5.87
C THR A 101 -0.27 11.99 6.23
N ARG A 102 -1.45 12.15 5.60
CA ARG A 102 -2.31 13.34 5.72
C ARG A 102 -2.60 13.74 7.17
N ASN A 103 -3.04 12.77 7.98
CA ASN A 103 -3.40 13.01 9.40
C ASN A 103 -2.56 12.19 10.37
N ASN A 104 -1.50 11.52 9.92
CA ASN A 104 -0.70 10.63 10.77
C ASN A 104 0.77 11.07 10.80
N LYS A 105 1.16 11.73 11.90
CA LYS A 105 2.54 12.22 12.13
C LYS A 105 3.56 11.08 12.14
N GLY A 106 3.19 9.91 12.69
CA GLY A 106 4.06 8.74 12.71
C GLY A 106 4.36 8.21 11.31
N ASN A 107 3.33 8.13 10.46
CA ASN A 107 3.51 7.75 9.05
C ASN A 107 4.29 8.80 8.27
N ARG A 108 4.14 10.09 8.58
CA ARG A 108 4.95 11.16 7.96
C ARG A 108 6.43 11.01 8.29
N ALA A 109 6.76 10.72 9.55
CA ALA A 109 8.14 10.47 9.97
C ALA A 109 8.71 9.23 9.25
N ARG A 110 7.93 8.15 9.17
CA ARG A 110 8.31 6.93 8.43
C ARG A 110 8.52 7.19 6.93
N ALA A 111 7.64 7.97 6.30
CA ALA A 111 7.77 8.32 4.89
C ALA A 111 9.05 9.14 4.63
N GLY A 112 9.36 10.10 5.51
CA GLY A 112 10.63 10.83 5.47
C GLY A 112 11.84 9.91 5.61
N ASN A 113 11.83 9.02 6.61
CA ASN A 113 12.93 8.07 6.84
C ASN A 113 13.08 7.01 5.74
N ALA A 114 11.99 6.67 5.04
CA ALA A 114 12.00 5.70 3.95
C ALA A 114 12.51 6.30 2.61
N GLY A 115 12.89 7.58 2.59
CA GLY A 115 13.34 8.28 1.39
C GLY A 115 12.22 8.67 0.43
N ALA A 116 10.94 8.61 0.85
CA ALA A 116 9.81 8.98 -0.02
C ALA A 116 9.80 10.48 -0.39
N VAL A 117 10.58 11.31 0.32
CA VAL A 117 10.75 12.74 0.05
C VAL A 117 11.87 13.02 -0.97
N GLU A 118 12.74 12.06 -1.29
CA GLU A 118 13.80 12.22 -2.31
C GLU A 118 13.39 11.72 -3.70
N ALA A 119 12.19 11.18 -3.87
CA ALA A 119 11.71 10.60 -5.13
C ALA A 119 10.79 11.54 -5.96
N VAL A 120 10.75 12.84 -5.66
CA VAL A 120 10.01 13.86 -6.42
C VAL A 120 10.97 14.83 -7.09
#